data_AF-A0A7Z8RQS0-F1
#
_entry.id   AF-A0A7Z8RQS0-F1
#
_cell.length_a   1.000
_cell.length_b   1.000
_cell.length_c   1.000
_cell.angle_alpha   90.00
_cell.angle_beta   90.00
_cell.angle_gamma   90.00
#
_symmetry.space_group_name_H-M   'P 1'
#
loop_
_entity.id
_entity.type
_entity.pdbx_description
1 polymer ?
#
loop_
_entity_poly.entity_id
_entity_poly.type
_entity_poly.pdbx_seq_one_letter_code
_entity_poly.pdbx_strand_id
1 'polypeptide(L)' 'MRPFKQMRTIYLITVPIIALLSLFFPQSVGDRILTFFFVLVFGGLAIGFTYLMNFIGKK' A
#
# COMPACT_ATOMS: atom_id res chain seq x y z
N MET A 1 0.64 1.31 -23.44
CA MET A 1 0.98 1.46 -22.00
C MET A 1 0.54 0.17 -21.29
N ARG A 2 1.44 -0.52 -20.59
CA ARG A 2 1.14 -1.87 -20.04
C ARG A 2 0.26 -1.73 -18.77
N PRO A 3 -0.91 -2.39 -18.69
CA PRO A 3 -1.87 -2.26 -17.58
C PRO A 3 -1.25 -2.49 -16.19
N PHE A 4 -0.21 -3.32 -16.13
CA PHE A 4 0.60 -3.57 -14.93
C PHE A 4 1.24 -2.31 -14.31
N LYS A 5 1.66 -1.35 -15.15
CA LYS A 5 2.30 -0.10 -14.71
C LYS A 5 1.25 0.87 -14.14
N GLN A 6 0.02 0.84 -14.67
CA GLN A 6 -1.10 1.66 -14.19
C GLN A 6 -1.64 1.16 -12.86
N MET A 7 -1.88 -0.15 -12.70
CA MET A 7 -2.30 -0.75 -11.43
C MET A 7 -1.35 -0.35 -10.30
N ARG A 8 -0.05 -0.45 -10.55
CA ARG A 8 0.98 -0.07 -9.60
C ARG A 8 0.92 1.39 -9.16
N THR A 9 0.75 2.31 -10.10
CA THR A 9 0.62 3.75 -9.78
C THR A 9 -0.63 4.00 -8.95
N ILE A 10 -1.74 3.32 -9.26
CA ILE A 10 -2.97 3.40 -8.47
C ILE A 10 -2.69 2.93 -7.04
N TYR A 11 -2.04 1.77 -6.84
CA TYR A 11 -1.67 1.26 -5.51
C TYR A 11 -0.73 2.21 -4.75
N LEU A 12 0.26 2.80 -5.41
CA LEU A 12 1.17 3.79 -4.82
C LEU A 12 0.45 5.02 -4.26
N ILE A 13 -0.67 5.41 -4.86
CA ILE A 13 -1.48 6.56 -4.42
C ILE A 13 -2.55 6.13 -3.41
N THR A 14 -3.20 4.99 -3.61
CA THR A 14 -4.29 4.53 -2.73
C THR A 14 -3.79 4.07 -1.37
N VAL A 15 -2.64 3.39 -1.27
CA VAL A 15 -2.07 2.94 0.02
C VAL A 15 -1.88 4.09 1.02
N PRO A 16 -1.21 5.21 0.68
CA PRO A 16 -1.07 6.33 1.61
C PRO A 16 -2.41 7.02 1.91
N ILE A 17 -3.34 7.07 0.95
CA ILE A 17 -4.70 7.60 1.21
C ILE A 17 -5.42 6.74 2.26
N ILE A 18 -5.41 5.41 2.11
CA ILE A 18 -6.05 4.49 3.06
C ILE A 18 -5.37 4.56 4.44
N ALA A 19 -4.04 4.71 4.48
CA ALA A 19 -3.31 4.92 5.74
C ALA A 19 -3.74 6.22 6.42
N LEU A 20 -3.84 7.33 5.69
CA LEU A 20 -4.33 8.59 6.26
C LEU A 20 -5.79 8.48 6.73
N LEU A 21 -6.65 7.80 5.96
CA LEU A 21 -8.04 7.56 6.34
C LEU A 21 -8.17 6.70 7.61
N SER A 22 -7.24 5.77 7.87
CA SER A 22 -7.28 4.95 9.08
C SER A 22 -7.12 5.76 10.37
N LEU A 23 -6.56 6.98 10.30
CA LEU A 23 -6.44 7.88 11.45
C LEU A 23 -7.79 8.50 11.86
N PHE A 24 -8.77 8.51 10.96
CA PHE A 24 -10.11 9.07 11.19
C PHE A 24 -11.13 8.03 11.66
N PHE A 25 -10.75 6.75 11.75
CA PHE A 25 -11.66 5.72 12.26
C PHE A 25 -11.93 5.90 13.76
N PRO A 26 -13.17 5.63 14.23
CA PRO A 26 -13.54 5.70 15.64
C PRO A 26 -12.96 4.51 16.42
N GLN A 27 -11.64 4.55 16.63
CA GLN A 27 -10.87 3.57 17.40
C GLN A 27 -10.11 4.26 18.54
N SER A 28 -9.54 3.48 19.47
CA SER A 28 -8.62 4.03 20.47
C SER A 28 -7.37 4.61 19.80
N VAL A 29 -6.69 5.57 20.43
CA VAL A 29 -5.50 6.22 19.83
C VAL A 29 -4.41 5.19 19.52
N GLY A 30 -4.21 4.20 20.39
CA GLY A 30 -3.24 3.12 20.18
C GLY A 30 -3.61 2.25 18.97
N ASP A 31 -4.87 1.88 18.84
CA ASP A 31 -5.34 1.05 17.72
C ASP A 31 -5.28 1.80 16.38
N ARG A 32 -5.51 3.12 16.37
CA ARG A 32 -5.34 3.95 15.16
C ARG A 32 -3.90 3.98 14.68
N ILE A 33 -2.95 4.15 15.60
CA ILE A 33 -1.51 4.14 15.28
C ILE A 33 -1.10 2.77 14.78
N LEU A 34 -1.56 1.69 15.44
CA LEU A 34 -1.28 0.33 15.01
C LEU A 34 -1.82 0.05 13.61
N THR A 35 -3.08 0.44 13.35
CA THR A 35 -3.73 0.30 12.04
C THR A 35 -3.01 1.10 10.97
N PHE A 36 -2.59 2.33 11.29
CA PHE A 36 -1.80 3.17 10.39
C PHE A 36 -0.51 2.48 9.95
N PHE A 37 0.29 1.99 10.91
CA PHE A 37 1.52 1.26 10.62
C PHE A 37 1.26 -0.06 9.88
N PHE A 38 0.20 -0.78 10.24
CA PHE A 38 -0.20 -2.01 9.57
C PHE A 38 -0.49 -1.75 8.08
N VAL A 39 -1.31 -0.75 7.76
CA VAL A 39 -1.63 -0.39 6.37
C VAL A 39 -0.37 0.02 5.60
N LEU A 40 0.54 0.77 6.22
CA LEU A 40 1.78 1.22 5.60
C LEU A 40 2.74 0.07 5.30
N VAL A 41 2.94 -0.84 6.25
CA VAL A 41 3.84 -1.99 6.08
C VAL A 41 3.29 -2.96 5.05
N PHE A 42 2.03 -3.40 5.19
CA PHE A 42 1.43 -4.36 4.27
C PHE A 42 1.19 -3.77 2.88
N GLY A 43 0.75 -2.51 2.79
CA GLY A 43 0.61 -1.80 1.52
C GLY A 43 1.95 -1.59 0.81
N GLY A 44 2.99 -1.21 1.56
CA GLY A 44 4.36 -1.09 1.06
C GLY A 44 4.93 -2.43 0.56
N LEU A 45 4.72 -3.50 1.31
CA LEU A 45 5.11 -4.86 0.91
C LEU A 45 4.42 -5.27 -0.40
N ALA A 46 3.12 -5.04 -0.56
CA ALA A 46 2.40 -5.35 -1.79
C ALA A 46 2.97 -4.61 -3.02
N ILE A 47 3.34 -3.34 -2.86
CA ILE A 47 4.01 -2.56 -3.91
C ILE A 47 5.43 -3.07 -4.19
N GLY A 48 6.16 -3.49 -3.15
CA GLY A 48 7.47 -4.13 -3.27
C GLY A 48 7.41 -5.44 -4.03
N PHE A 49 6.46 -6.32 -3.70
CA PHE A 49 6.24 -7.58 -4.40
C PHE A 49 5.88 -7.36 -5.88
N THR A 50 5.08 -6.35 -6.21
CA THR A 50 4.81 -6.03 -7.62
C THR A 50 6.04 -5.51 -8.36
N TYR A 51 7.00 -4.84 -7.69
CA TYR A 51 8.33 -4.56 -8.27
C TYR A 51 9.12 -5.85 -8.51
N LEU A 52 9.18 -6.71 -7.50
CA LEU A 52 9.95 -7.96 -7.52
C LEU A 52 9.45 -8.92 -8.60
N MET A 53 8.14 -9.15 -8.70
CA MET A 53 7.53 -10.00 -9.72
C MET A 53 7.78 -9.46 -11.13
N ASN A 54 7.67 -8.14 -11.32
CA ASN A 54 7.97 -7.52 -12.62
C ASN A 54 9.47 -7.55 -12.96
N PHE A 55 10.36 -7.65 -11.96
CA PHE A 55 11.79 -7.85 -12.17
C PHE A 55 12.08 -9.31 -12.55
N ILE A 56 11.50 -10.28 -11.84
CA ILE A 56 11.67 -11.72 -12.11
C ILE A 56 11.08 -12.11 -13.46
N GLY A 57 9.87 -11.65 -13.79
CA GLY A 57 9.19 -11.96 -15.06
C GLY A 57 9.70 -11.18 -16.29
N LYS A 58 10.76 -10.36 -16.12
CA LYS A 58 11.46 -9.69 -17.21
C LYS A 58 12.77 -10.40 -17.62
N LYS A 59 13.15 -11.48 -16.93
CA LYS A 59 14.09 -12.48 -17.45
C LYS A 59 13.36 -13.43 -18.38
#